data_AF-A0A8F5C1T7-F1
#
_entry.id   AF-A0A8F5C1T7-F1
#
_cell.length_a   1.000
_cell.length_b   1.000
_cell.length_c   1.000
_cell.angle_alpha   90.00
_cell.angle_beta   90.00
_cell.angle_gamma   90.00
#
_symmetry.space_group_name_H-M   'P 1'
#
loop_
_entity.id
_entity.type
_entity.pdbx_description
1 polymer ?
#
loop_
_entity_poly.entity_id
_entity_poly.type
_entity_poly.pdbx_seq_one_letter_code
_entity_poly.pdbx_strand_id
1 'polypeptide(L)'
;MKFEEIFIGLILPLIVIPNELLVYSMIKGYESIFIAGFIVIVGEILSVFIAKHIIKKGIRIGVNKGLIFTPFMILLLSLFPPFSSVTNPSLFTILIPAGIIGGICEEIIYRGYMISDMTSVYVQGVLWALLHIYDGLYFFLWAILIGILLGFIAKRYGILPTILIHAISNIIRALL
;
A
#
# COMPACT_ATOMS: atom_id res chain seq x y z
N MET A 1 7.04 -4.72 19.76
CA MET A 1 6.10 -3.84 19.03
C MET A 1 5.25 -3.01 19.99
N LYS A 2 5.05 -1.72 19.68
CA LYS A 2 4.30 -0.78 20.52
C LYS A 2 2.83 -0.68 20.11
N PHE A 3 1.96 -0.28 21.03
CA PHE A 3 0.52 -0.13 20.76
C PHE A 3 0.24 0.89 19.65
N GLU A 4 0.98 2.00 19.65
CA GLU A 4 0.84 3.07 18.68
C GLU A 4 1.16 2.60 17.25
N GLU A 5 2.08 1.65 17.11
CA GLU A 5 2.45 1.04 15.83
C GLU A 5 1.31 0.17 15.29
N ILE A 6 0.66 -0.63 16.15
CA ILE A 6 -0.54 -1.41 15.78
C ILE A 6 -1.67 -0.46 15.37
N PHE A 7 -1.92 0.57 16.18
CA PHE A 7 -2.99 1.53 15.94
C PHE A 7 -2.84 2.22 14.59
N ILE A 8 -1.62 2.62 14.22
CA ILE A 8 -1.36 3.24 12.91
C ILE A 8 -1.59 2.27 11.75
N GLY A 9 -1.25 1.00 11.91
CA GLY A 9 -1.57 -0.02 10.91
C GLY A 9 -3.06 -0.26 10.73
N LEU A 10 -3.88 0.13 11.70
CA LEU A 10 -5.34 0.04 11.64
C LEU A 10 -6.00 1.35 11.18
N ILE A 11 -5.35 2.50 11.34
CA ILE A 11 -5.91 3.81 10.94
C ILE A 11 -6.31 3.79 9.46
N LEU A 12 -5.43 3.31 8.58
CA LEU A 12 -5.68 3.32 7.16
C LEU A 12 -6.91 2.47 6.76
N PRO A 13 -7.00 1.18 7.13
CA PRO A 13 -8.20 0.39 6.82
C PRO A 13 -9.47 0.95 7.49
N LEU A 14 -9.37 1.53 8.69
CA LEU A 14 -10.53 2.14 9.36
C LEU A 14 -11.03 3.41 8.64
N ILE A 15 -10.14 4.17 8.00
CA ILE A 15 -10.53 5.36 7.24
C ILE A 15 -11.00 4.98 5.84
N VAL A 16 -10.28 4.10 5.14
CA VAL A 16 -10.53 3.86 3.71
C VAL A 16 -11.70 2.90 3.49
N ILE A 17 -11.70 1.73 4.13
CA ILE A 17 -12.64 0.64 3.82
C ILE A 17 -14.11 1.07 3.99
N PRO A 18 -14.55 1.70 5.10
CA PRO A 18 -15.95 2.05 5.26
C PRO A 18 -16.43 3.08 4.23
N ASN A 19 -15.57 4.04 3.88
CA ASN A 19 -15.90 5.09 2.93
C ASN A 19 -15.94 4.57 1.49
N GLU A 20 -15.02 3.67 1.13
CA GLU A 20 -15.03 2.98 -0.16
C GLU A 20 -16.28 2.12 -0.34
N LEU A 21 -16.65 1.33 0.68
CA LEU A 21 -17.87 0.52 0.68
C LEU A 21 -19.14 1.39 0.56
N LEU A 22 -19.16 2.54 1.23
CA LEU A 22 -20.26 3.50 1.12
C LEU A 22 -20.42 4.00 -0.31
N VAL A 23 -19.32 4.38 -0.98
CA VAL A 23 -19.34 4.81 -2.39
C VAL A 23 -19.91 3.73 -3.30
N TYR A 24 -19.43 2.48 -3.17
CA TYR A 24 -19.92 1.36 -3.98
C TYR A 24 -21.39 1.00 -3.73
N SER A 25 -21.89 1.30 -2.52
CA SER A 25 -23.30 1.10 -2.19
C SER A 25 -24.20 2.16 -2.84
N MET A 26 -23.76 3.42 -2.87
CA MET A 26 -24.56 4.58 -3.27
C MET A 26 -24.46 4.92 -4.76
N ILE A 27 -23.28 4.73 -5.35
CA ILE A 27 -22.97 5.13 -6.72
C ILE A 27 -22.79 3.87 -7.55
N LYS A 28 -23.47 3.79 -8.70
CA LYS A 28 -23.42 2.64 -9.60
C LYS A 28 -22.66 2.98 -10.86
N GLY A 29 -22.03 1.97 -11.44
CA GLY A 29 -21.26 2.12 -12.67
C GLY A 29 -19.88 2.71 -12.41
N TYR A 30 -19.30 3.24 -13.48
CA TYR A 30 -17.88 3.56 -13.53
C TYR A 30 -17.46 4.74 -12.63
N GLU A 31 -18.39 5.66 -12.35
CA GLU A 31 -18.17 6.81 -11.47
C GLU A 31 -17.80 6.39 -10.03
N SER A 32 -18.30 5.24 -9.57
CA SER A 32 -18.00 4.75 -8.22
C SER A 32 -16.51 4.41 -8.05
N ILE A 33 -15.86 3.92 -9.11
CA ILE A 33 -14.42 3.59 -9.11
C ILE A 33 -13.60 4.87 -8.94
N PHE A 34 -13.99 5.93 -9.63
CA PHE A 34 -13.29 7.21 -9.54
C PHE A 34 -13.40 7.86 -8.18
N ILE A 35 -14.61 7.90 -7.62
CA ILE A 35 -14.85 8.51 -6.32
C ILE A 35 -14.20 7.68 -5.22
N ALA A 36 -14.27 6.35 -5.31
CA ALA A 36 -13.55 5.45 -4.40
C ALA A 36 -12.04 5.69 -4.45
N GLY A 37 -11.43 5.71 -5.64
CA GLY A 37 -10.00 5.97 -5.80
C GLY A 37 -9.57 7.33 -5.22
N PHE A 38 -10.39 8.37 -5.37
CA PHE A 38 -10.14 9.66 -4.75
C PHE A 38 -10.20 9.60 -3.21
N ILE A 39 -11.21 8.93 -2.65
CA ILE A 39 -11.33 8.71 -1.20
C ILE A 39 -10.14 7.96 -0.64
N VAL A 40 -9.67 6.92 -1.34
CA VAL A 40 -8.48 6.14 -0.98
C VAL A 40 -7.26 7.07 -0.86
N ILE A 41 -6.98 7.86 -1.90
CA ILE A 41 -5.86 8.83 -1.92
C ILE A 41 -5.93 9.79 -0.73
N VAL A 42 -7.11 10.37 -0.49
CA VAL A 42 -7.31 11.32 0.63
C VAL A 42 -7.11 10.61 1.97
N GLY A 43 -7.68 9.42 2.14
CA GLY A 43 -7.56 8.61 3.35
C GLY A 43 -6.12 8.20 3.64
N GLU A 44 -5.34 7.85 2.63
CA GLU A 44 -3.93 7.51 2.72
C GLU A 44 -3.07 8.70 3.16
N ILE A 45 -3.24 9.86 2.53
CA ILE A 45 -2.52 11.09 2.89
C ILE A 45 -2.86 11.48 4.33
N LEU A 46 -4.15 11.43 4.70
CA LEU A 46 -4.60 11.74 6.05
C LEU A 46 -4.01 10.75 7.07
N SER A 47 -3.96 9.47 6.74
CA SER A 47 -3.38 8.43 7.60
C SER A 47 -1.89 8.66 7.84
N VAL A 48 -1.13 9.04 6.81
CA VAL A 48 0.29 9.43 6.96
C VAL A 48 0.42 10.65 7.88
N PHE A 49 -0.43 11.66 7.70
CA PHE A 49 -0.41 12.86 8.54
C PHE A 49 -0.68 12.53 10.01
N ILE A 50 -1.72 11.74 10.30
CA ILE A 50 -2.06 11.29 11.65
C ILE A 50 -0.91 10.45 12.23
N ALA A 51 -0.39 9.49 11.47
CA ALA A 51 0.71 8.64 11.89
C ALA A 51 1.95 9.45 12.28
N LYS A 52 2.31 10.49 11.51
CA LYS A 52 3.42 11.39 11.81
C LYS A 52 3.24 12.16 13.12
N HIS A 53 2.01 12.54 13.48
CA HIS A 53 1.73 13.26 14.73
C HIS A 53 1.81 12.35 15.95
N ILE A 54 1.42 11.08 15.81
CA ILE A 54 1.46 10.07 16.86
C ILE A 54 2.89 9.52 17.01
N ILE A 55 3.51 9.09 15.91
CA ILE A 55 4.85 8.51 15.86
C ILE A 55 5.86 9.59 15.48
N LYS A 56 6.49 10.16 16.50
CA LYS A 56 7.56 11.16 16.38
C LYS A 56 8.92 10.56 16.03
N LYS A 57 8.93 9.55 15.16
CA LYS A 57 10.14 8.83 14.71
C LYS A 57 10.52 9.30 13.30
N GLY A 58 11.82 9.48 13.07
CA GLY A 58 12.35 9.72 11.73
C GLY A 58 12.26 8.46 10.84
N ILE A 59 11.84 8.63 9.59
CA ILE A 59 11.80 7.57 8.59
C ILE A 59 13.03 7.64 7.69
N ARG A 60 13.58 6.48 7.33
CA ARG A 60 14.78 6.36 6.49
C ARG A 60 14.41 6.32 5.02
N ILE A 61 14.37 7.49 4.39
CA ILE A 61 14.20 7.65 2.95
C ILE A 61 15.53 8.12 2.38
N GLY A 62 16.15 7.32 1.49
CA GLY A 62 17.41 7.68 0.88
C GLY A 62 17.97 6.56 0.01
N VAL A 63 18.86 6.93 -0.93
CA VAL A 63 19.54 6.00 -1.84
C VAL A 63 20.41 5.05 -1.03
N ASN A 64 20.23 3.73 -1.23
CA ASN A 64 20.90 2.71 -0.45
C ASN A 64 21.04 1.39 -1.22
N LYS A 65 21.78 0.43 -0.64
CA LYS A 65 22.06 -0.87 -1.27
C LYS A 65 20.81 -1.72 -1.55
N GLY A 66 19.69 -1.46 -0.88
CA GLY A 66 18.43 -2.16 -1.12
C GLY A 66 17.82 -1.92 -2.50
N LEU A 67 18.25 -0.87 -3.21
CA LEU A 67 17.83 -0.61 -4.59
C LEU A 67 18.18 -1.75 -5.56
N ILE A 68 19.14 -2.60 -5.21
CA ILE A 68 19.48 -3.79 -6.02
C ILE A 68 18.32 -4.79 -6.11
N PHE A 69 17.45 -4.85 -5.10
CA PHE A 69 16.30 -5.75 -5.08
C PHE A 69 15.11 -5.22 -5.88
N THR A 70 15.08 -3.90 -6.15
CA THR A 70 13.96 -3.22 -6.80
C THR A 70 13.52 -3.86 -8.11
N PRO A 71 14.39 -4.10 -9.13
CA PRO A 71 13.96 -4.68 -10.39
C PRO A 71 13.39 -6.10 -10.24
N PHE A 72 14.01 -6.94 -9.41
CA PHE A 72 13.56 -8.31 -9.18
C PHE A 72 12.20 -8.37 -8.48
N MET A 73 12.01 -7.50 -7.48
CA MET A 73 10.75 -7.44 -6.74
C MET A 73 9.64 -6.84 -7.59
N ILE A 74 9.93 -5.84 -8.43
CA ILE A 74 8.94 -5.31 -9.39
C ILE A 74 8.46 -6.43 -10.32
N LEU A 75 9.39 -7.22 -10.87
CA LEU A 75 9.04 -8.35 -11.73
C LEU A 75 8.17 -9.36 -10.96
N LEU A 76 8.56 -9.73 -9.75
CA LEU A 76 7.80 -10.66 -8.90
C LEU A 76 6.38 -10.17 -8.63
N LEU A 77 6.20 -8.89 -8.27
CA LEU A 77 4.89 -8.30 -7.99
C LEU A 77 4.04 -8.19 -9.27
N SER A 78 4.67 -8.02 -10.43
CA SER A 78 4.00 -7.95 -11.73
C SER A 78 3.51 -9.32 -12.24
N LEU A 79 3.98 -10.44 -11.65
CA LEU A 79 3.51 -11.79 -11.99
C LEU A 79 2.14 -12.11 -11.40
N PHE A 80 1.65 -11.36 -10.42
CA PHE A 80 0.28 -11.53 -9.95
C PHE A 80 -0.69 -10.96 -10.99
N PRO A 81 -1.68 -11.73 -11.46
CA PRO A 81 -2.51 -11.34 -12.59
C PRO A 81 -3.10 -9.93 -12.40
N PRO A 82 -3.04 -9.07 -13.42
CA PRO A 82 -3.64 -7.76 -13.36
C PRO A 82 -5.16 -7.90 -13.22
N PHE A 83 -5.79 -6.88 -12.61
CA PHE A 83 -7.23 -6.70 -12.80
C PHE A 83 -7.43 -6.47 -14.30
N SER A 84 -8.31 -7.23 -14.95
CA SER A 84 -8.58 -7.10 -16.38
C SER A 84 -9.15 -5.71 -16.71
N SER A 85 -8.31 -4.71 -16.97
CA SER A 85 -8.71 -3.31 -17.19
C SER A 85 -8.24 -2.71 -18.50
N VAL A 86 -7.63 -3.52 -19.39
CA VAL A 86 -6.99 -3.07 -20.65
C VAL A 86 -7.94 -2.32 -21.60
N THR A 87 -9.25 -2.29 -21.35
CA THR A 87 -10.25 -1.74 -22.28
C THR A 87 -10.77 -0.34 -21.96
N ASN A 88 -10.33 0.36 -20.90
CA ASN A 88 -10.88 1.69 -20.58
C ASN A 88 -9.81 2.78 -20.32
N PRO A 89 -9.54 3.69 -21.29
CA PRO A 89 -8.58 4.78 -21.17
C PRO A 89 -8.81 5.71 -19.97
N SER A 90 -10.07 5.85 -19.55
CA SER A 90 -10.42 6.68 -18.41
C SER A 90 -10.00 6.08 -17.07
N LEU A 91 -9.63 4.79 -17.00
CA LEU A 91 -9.12 4.18 -15.77
C LEU A 91 -7.69 4.67 -15.47
N PHE A 92 -6.90 4.96 -16.50
CA PHE A 92 -5.51 5.39 -16.34
C PHE A 92 -5.36 6.72 -15.61
N THR A 93 -6.28 7.67 -15.81
CA THR A 93 -6.20 9.01 -15.19
C THR A 93 -6.35 8.98 -13.67
N ILE A 94 -6.91 7.90 -13.10
CA ILE A 94 -7.08 7.75 -11.64
C ILE A 94 -6.28 6.58 -11.07
N LEU A 95 -6.17 5.45 -11.77
CA LEU A 95 -5.42 4.29 -11.25
C LEU A 95 -3.92 4.56 -11.15
N ILE A 96 -3.33 5.37 -12.04
CA ILE A 96 -1.91 5.70 -11.96
C ILE A 96 -1.63 6.62 -10.76
N PRO A 97 -2.34 7.77 -10.58
CA PRO A 97 -2.17 8.58 -9.38
C PRO A 97 -2.48 7.82 -8.08
N ALA A 98 -3.56 7.02 -8.05
CA ALA A 98 -3.90 6.21 -6.88
C ALA A 98 -2.83 5.15 -6.60
N GLY A 99 -2.35 4.44 -7.62
CA GLY A 99 -1.30 3.44 -7.48
C GLY A 99 0.04 4.00 -7.02
N ILE A 100 0.38 5.22 -7.45
CA ILE A 100 1.61 5.92 -7.03
C ILE A 100 1.46 6.48 -5.61
N ILE A 101 0.43 7.29 -5.37
CA ILE A 101 0.25 7.98 -4.09
C ILE A 101 -0.03 6.95 -3.00
N GLY A 102 -0.89 5.97 -3.27
CA GLY A 102 -1.17 4.88 -2.34
C GLY A 102 0.03 4.00 -2.08
N GLY A 103 0.74 3.58 -3.13
CA GLY A 103 2.00 2.87 -2.98
C GLY A 103 3.00 3.63 -2.11
N ILE A 104 3.12 4.95 -2.24
CA ILE A 104 4.01 5.76 -1.38
C ILE A 104 3.49 5.84 0.07
N CYS A 105 2.23 6.18 0.26
CA CYS A 105 1.63 6.39 1.57
C CYS A 105 1.61 5.11 2.41
N GLU A 106 1.22 3.99 1.81
CA GLU A 106 1.22 2.68 2.47
C GLU A 106 2.63 2.29 2.93
N GLU A 107 3.65 2.49 2.09
CA GLU A 107 5.04 2.21 2.49
C GLU A 107 5.52 3.12 3.63
N ILE A 108 5.11 4.39 3.66
CA ILE A 108 5.43 5.29 4.77
C ILE A 108 4.77 4.80 6.08
N ILE A 109 3.49 4.39 6.04
CA ILE A 109 2.75 3.91 7.20
C ILE A 109 3.33 2.58 7.69
N TYR A 110 3.25 1.54 6.85
CA TYR A 110 3.53 0.17 7.26
C TYR A 110 5.03 -0.09 7.41
N ARG A 111 5.89 0.55 6.61
CA ARG A 111 7.34 0.28 6.62
C ARG A 111 8.13 1.39 7.30
N GLY A 112 7.66 2.63 7.23
CA GLY A 112 8.30 3.77 7.90
C GLY A 112 7.96 3.84 9.39
N TYR A 113 6.67 3.90 9.71
CA TYR A 113 6.21 4.14 11.07
C TYR A 113 6.07 2.87 11.92
N MET A 114 5.50 1.79 11.37
CA MET A 114 5.22 0.59 12.17
C MET A 114 6.44 -0.28 12.46
N ILE A 115 7.44 -0.31 11.55
CA ILE A 115 8.57 -1.22 11.70
C ILE A 115 9.58 -0.69 12.74
N SER A 116 9.56 -1.31 13.92
CA SER A 116 10.49 -1.03 15.04
C SER A 116 11.46 -2.18 15.30
N ASP A 117 11.00 -3.42 15.18
CA ASP A 117 11.77 -4.65 15.45
C ASP A 117 11.46 -5.75 14.40
N MET A 118 12.02 -6.95 14.56
CA MET A 118 11.75 -8.04 13.61
C MET A 118 10.33 -8.60 13.73
N THR A 119 9.73 -8.58 14.92
CA THR A 119 8.35 -9.03 15.12
C THR A 119 7.36 -8.12 14.37
N SER A 120 7.68 -6.82 14.30
CA SER A 120 6.85 -5.85 13.60
C SER A 120 6.74 -6.06 12.10
N VAL A 121 7.71 -6.75 11.48
CA VAL A 121 7.67 -7.12 10.06
C VAL A 121 6.51 -8.07 9.77
N TYR A 122 6.25 -9.02 10.66
CA TYR A 122 5.16 -9.98 10.47
C TYR A 122 3.80 -9.33 10.71
N VAL A 123 3.67 -8.56 11.79
CA VAL A 123 2.40 -7.93 12.15
C VAL A 123 2.00 -6.87 11.11
N GLN A 124 2.95 -6.04 10.64
CA GLN A 124 2.63 -5.08 9.57
C GLN A 124 2.23 -5.77 8.27
N GLY A 125 2.77 -6.95 7.96
CA GLY A 125 2.40 -7.69 6.74
C GLY A 125 0.94 -8.13 6.78
N VAL A 126 0.49 -8.61 7.95
CA VAL A 126 -0.91 -8.98 8.17
C VAL A 126 -1.81 -7.76 8.15
N LEU A 127 -1.46 -6.68 8.86
CA LEU A 127 -2.27 -5.46 8.91
C LEU A 127 -2.37 -4.77 7.54
N TRP A 128 -1.29 -4.77 6.76
CA TRP A 128 -1.30 -4.27 5.39
C TRP A 128 -2.23 -5.10 4.50
N ALA A 129 -2.18 -6.42 4.60
CA ALA A 129 -3.06 -7.31 3.84
C ALA A 129 -4.56 -7.11 4.16
N LEU A 130 -4.93 -6.56 5.34
CA LEU A 130 -6.33 -6.26 5.65
C LEU A 130 -6.96 -5.23 4.71
N LEU A 131 -6.16 -4.35 4.09
CA LEU A 131 -6.65 -3.45 3.03
C LEU A 131 -7.19 -4.22 1.82
N HIS A 132 -6.75 -5.46 1.66
CA HIS A 132 -7.05 -6.32 0.52
C HIS A 132 -7.97 -7.48 0.89
N ILE A 133 -8.68 -7.40 2.03
CA ILE A 133 -9.54 -8.48 2.50
C ILE A 133 -10.69 -8.80 1.53
N TYR A 134 -11.12 -7.80 0.75
CA TYR A 134 -12.19 -7.93 -0.24
C TYR A 134 -11.69 -8.32 -1.64
N ASP A 135 -10.38 -8.35 -1.87
CA ASP A 135 -9.76 -8.76 -3.15
C ASP A 135 -9.67 -10.30 -3.29
N GLY A 136 -10.14 -11.03 -2.27
CA GLY A 136 -10.21 -12.49 -2.25
C GLY A 136 -9.04 -13.15 -1.51
N LEU A 137 -9.28 -14.37 -1.01
CA LEU A 137 -8.35 -15.09 -0.13
C LEU A 137 -6.96 -15.28 -0.73
N TYR A 138 -6.88 -15.60 -2.03
CA TYR A 138 -5.59 -15.82 -2.70
C TYR A 138 -4.73 -14.55 -2.73
N PHE A 139 -5.32 -13.40 -3.08
CA PHE A 139 -4.62 -12.12 -3.07
C PHE A 139 -4.29 -11.66 -1.66
N PHE A 140 -5.18 -11.88 -0.69
CA PHE A 140 -4.90 -11.61 0.72
C PHE A 140 -3.67 -12.36 1.24
N LEU A 141 -3.57 -13.68 0.99
CA LEU A 141 -2.40 -14.48 1.39
C LEU A 141 -1.13 -14.04 0.66
N TRP A 142 -1.24 -13.69 -0.62
CA TRP A 142 -0.15 -13.10 -1.39
C TRP A 142 0.33 -11.77 -0.80
N ALA A 143 -0.60 -10.88 -0.42
CA ALA A 143 -0.31 -9.59 0.20
C ALA A 143 0.41 -9.76 1.55
N ILE A 144 0.05 -10.77 2.35
CA ILE A 144 0.81 -11.09 3.58
C ILE A 144 2.26 -11.41 3.24
N LEU A 145 2.49 -12.33 2.29
CA LEU A 145 3.84 -12.76 1.90
C LEU A 145 4.68 -11.59 1.38
N ILE A 146 4.14 -10.83 0.42
CA ILE A 146 4.81 -9.66 -0.15
C ILE A 146 5.05 -8.61 0.93
N GLY A 147 4.07 -8.38 1.80
CA GLY A 147 4.18 -7.41 2.87
C GLY A 147 5.33 -7.73 3.81
N ILE A 148 5.50 -9.01 4.18
CA ILE A 148 6.61 -9.49 4.99
C ILE A 148 7.96 -9.27 4.26
N LEU A 149 8.06 -9.63 2.98
CA LEU A 149 9.28 -9.43 2.19
C LEU A 149 9.69 -7.95 2.10
N LEU A 150 8.73 -7.07 1.79
CA LEU A 150 8.96 -5.62 1.78
C LEU A 150 9.35 -5.13 3.17
N GLY A 151 8.74 -5.65 4.24
CA GLY A 151 9.09 -5.30 5.61
C GLY A 151 10.54 -5.66 5.96
N PHE A 152 11.06 -6.82 5.52
CA PHE A 152 12.48 -7.16 5.68
C PHE A 152 13.41 -6.21 4.92
N ILE A 153 13.07 -5.88 3.66
CA ILE A 153 13.82 -4.92 2.86
C ILE A 153 13.85 -3.56 3.56
N ALA A 154 12.70 -3.07 4.00
CA ALA A 154 12.56 -1.80 4.71
C ALA A 154 13.36 -1.77 6.01
N LYS A 155 13.27 -2.82 6.83
CA LYS A 155 13.98 -2.92 8.11
C LYS A 155 15.49 -2.84 7.91
N ARG A 156 16.01 -3.52 6.89
CA ARG A 156 17.44 -3.58 6.62
C ARG A 156 17.95 -2.33 5.91
N TYR A 157 17.27 -1.89 4.87
CA TYR A 157 17.80 -0.93 3.90
C TYR A 157 17.15 0.46 3.98
N GLY A 158 15.98 0.59 4.57
CA GLY A 158 15.16 1.81 4.56
C GLY A 158 14.02 1.67 3.55
N ILE A 159 13.10 2.64 3.51
CA ILE A 159 11.82 2.47 2.81
C ILE A 159 11.85 2.89 1.34
N LEU A 160 12.90 3.58 0.88
CA LEU A 160 12.97 4.02 -0.52
C LEU A 160 12.86 2.86 -1.52
N PRO A 161 13.57 1.71 -1.36
CA PRO A 161 13.42 0.59 -2.28
C PRO A 161 11.99 0.04 -2.31
N THR A 162 11.31 0.00 -1.16
CA THR A 162 9.95 -0.57 -1.09
C THR A 162 8.92 0.38 -1.68
N ILE A 163 9.08 1.70 -1.51
CA ILE A 163 8.31 2.73 -2.23
C ILE A 163 8.40 2.52 -3.74
N LEU A 164 9.62 2.39 -4.27
CA LEU A 164 9.83 2.20 -5.71
C LEU A 164 9.24 0.88 -6.19
N ILE A 165 9.47 -0.22 -5.46
CA ILE A 165 8.92 -1.53 -5.79
C ILE A 165 7.40 -1.44 -5.87
N HIS A 166 6.76 -0.90 -4.85
CA HIS A 166 5.32 -0.89 -4.73
C HIS A 166 4.68 0.03 -5.78
N ALA A 167 5.08 1.30 -5.84
CA ALA A 167 4.51 2.27 -6.78
C ALA A 167 4.70 1.83 -8.24
N ILE A 168 5.90 1.35 -8.61
CA ILE A 168 6.17 0.92 -9.99
C ILE A 168 5.38 -0.35 -10.32
N SER A 169 5.26 -1.29 -9.38
CA SER A 169 4.46 -2.51 -9.60
C SER A 169 2.97 -2.18 -9.80
N ASN A 170 2.43 -1.20 -9.06
CA ASN A 170 1.06 -0.74 -9.26
C ASN A 170 0.87 -0.13 -10.65
N ILE A 171 1.82 0.68 -11.12
CA ILE A 171 1.80 1.24 -12.48
C ILE A 171 1.82 0.12 -13.52
N ILE A 172 2.76 -0.82 -13.42
CA ILE A 172 2.89 -1.92 -14.39
C ILE A 172 1.60 -2.76 -14.41
N ARG A 173 1.07 -3.11 -13.24
CA ARG A 173 -0.20 -3.87 -13.14
C ARG A 173 -1.40 -3.11 -13.68
N ALA A 174 -1.40 -1.77 -13.63
CA ALA A 174 -2.45 -0.97 -14.25
C ALA A 174 -2.31 -0.91 -15.78
N LEU A 175 -1.10 -1.12 -16.32
CA LEU A 175 -0.79 -1.07 -17.76
C LEU A 175 -0.92 -2.44 -18.47
N LEU A 176 -0.84 -3.54 -17.74
CA LEU A 176 -0.96 -4.92 -18.24
C LEU A 176 -2.41 -5.43 -18.18
#